data_AF-A0A3Q7HKJ4-F1
#
_entry.id   AF-A0A3Q7HKJ4-F1
#
_cell.length_a   1.000
_cell.length_b   1.000
_cell.length_c   1.000
_cell.angle_alpha   90.00
_cell.angle_beta   90.00
_cell.angle_gamma   90.00
#
_symmetry.space_group_name_H-M   'P 1'
#
loop_
_entity.id
_entity.type
_entity.pdbx_description
1 polymer ?
#
loop_
_entity_poly.entity_id
_entity_poly.type
_entity_poly.pdbx_seq_one_letter_code
_entity_poly.pdbx_strand_id
1 'polypeptide(L)'
;MCTFLSRAKQQEMVLANMCTKSGEAWDYCPREALRKVSQILKDEFGLVMIAGFEVEFYLLESVIKNDKEEFESSDKWRKCHTTAFDMASPMLEEMLTYLQSLNISVDYLHKEAGKGQFEIGLEYTDCFGAADRLIYTREVIRTVGRKFGYHPTFLPKYSLDEYGCGSSVHISLSNNGINVFKASDGSSQYGISKIGEAFMSGVLDHLPSVLAFTAPHPTSYERLYSKEWNGRFIT
;
A
#
# COMPACT_ATOMS: atom_id res chain seq x y z
N MET A 1 3.83 -2.53 18.95
CA MET A 1 3.70 -1.07 19.10
C MET A 1 2.25 -0.79 19.44
N CYS A 2 2.01 -0.13 20.56
CA CYS A 2 0.70 0.23 21.10
C CYS A 2 0.51 1.72 20.83
N THR A 3 -0.48 2.13 20.02
CA THR A 3 -0.60 3.56 19.68
C THR A 3 -2.03 3.99 19.39
N PHE A 4 -2.34 5.23 19.73
CA PHE A 4 -3.69 5.79 19.76
C PHE A 4 -4.29 6.00 18.37
N LEU A 5 -5.31 5.22 18.05
CA LEU A 5 -6.18 5.42 16.89
C LEU A 5 -7.62 5.39 17.37
N SER A 6 -8.08 6.42 18.10
CA SER A 6 -9.54 6.57 18.29
C SER A 6 -10.00 7.96 18.73
N ARG A 7 -11.28 8.19 18.46
CA ARG A 7 -12.18 9.26 18.93
C ARG A 7 -12.33 9.34 20.47
N ALA A 8 -11.70 8.46 21.23
CA ALA A 8 -11.72 8.40 22.69
C ALA A 8 -10.30 8.43 23.27
N LYS A 9 -10.08 9.23 24.32
CA LYS A 9 -8.76 9.63 24.86
C LYS A 9 -7.88 8.49 25.43
N GLN A 10 -8.27 7.21 25.35
CA GLN A 10 -7.58 6.07 26.00
C GLN A 10 -7.75 4.74 25.25
N GLN A 11 -7.50 4.69 23.95
CA GLN A 11 -7.48 3.42 23.20
C GLN A 11 -6.23 3.31 22.35
N GLU A 12 -5.64 2.12 22.30
CA GLU A 12 -4.46 1.81 21.49
C GLU A 12 -4.77 0.70 20.49
N MET A 13 -4.17 0.79 19.31
CA MET A 13 -4.20 -0.24 18.29
C MET A 13 -2.92 -1.10 18.40
N VAL A 14 -3.10 -2.41 18.30
CA VAL A 14 -2.02 -3.40 18.31
C VAL A 14 -2.29 -4.43 17.23
N LEU A 15 -1.28 -4.68 16.39
CA LEU A 15 -1.30 -5.81 15.48
C LEU A 15 -1.04 -7.11 16.24
N ALA A 16 -1.89 -8.10 16.01
CA ALA A 16 -1.81 -9.40 16.67
C ALA A 16 -1.67 -10.53 15.64
N ASN A 17 -1.07 -11.63 16.09
CA ASN A 17 -1.07 -12.90 15.35
C ASN A 17 -2.28 -13.72 15.77
N MET A 18 -2.83 -14.51 14.84
CA MET A 18 -3.83 -15.52 15.16
C MET A 18 -3.12 -16.79 15.62
N CYS A 19 -3.59 -17.38 16.72
CA CYS A 19 -2.97 -18.55 17.36
C CYS A 19 -4.02 -19.63 17.61
N THR A 20 -3.68 -20.91 17.40
CA THR A 20 -4.55 -22.05 17.74
C THR A 20 -4.62 -22.27 19.25
N LYS A 21 -3.49 -22.08 19.92
CA LYS A 21 -3.31 -22.11 21.38
C LYS A 21 -2.29 -21.04 21.76
N SER A 22 -2.21 -20.71 23.05
CA SER A 22 -1.21 -19.74 23.53
C SER A 22 0.20 -20.17 23.10
N GLY A 23 0.86 -19.32 22.31
CA GLY A 23 2.21 -19.57 21.77
C GLY A 23 2.28 -20.41 20.49
N GLU A 24 1.16 -20.97 20.02
CA GLU A 24 1.09 -21.77 18.80
C GLU A 24 0.40 -20.97 17.69
N ALA A 25 1.18 -20.44 16.75
CA ALA A 25 0.64 -19.62 15.68
C ALA A 25 -0.24 -20.45 14.74
N TRP A 26 -1.38 -19.88 14.34
CA TRP A 26 -2.30 -20.54 13.42
C TRP A 26 -1.71 -20.58 12.02
N ASP A 27 -1.78 -21.74 11.36
CA ASP A 27 -1.15 -21.96 10.06
C ASP A 27 -1.67 -21.04 8.95
N TYR A 28 -2.90 -20.54 9.08
CA TYR A 28 -3.51 -19.61 8.13
C TYR A 28 -3.37 -18.14 8.52
N CYS A 29 -2.56 -17.82 9.54
CA CYS A 29 -2.29 -16.43 9.91
C CYS A 29 -1.37 -15.78 8.85
N PRO A 30 -1.82 -14.77 8.08
CA PRO A 30 -1.00 -14.21 6.99
C PRO A 30 0.26 -13.52 7.48
N ARG A 31 0.15 -12.85 8.64
CA ARG A 31 1.28 -12.19 9.31
C ARG A 31 2.35 -13.20 9.74
N GLU A 32 1.92 -14.35 10.27
CA GLU A 32 2.83 -15.43 10.61
C GLU A 32 3.46 -16.08 9.38
N ALA A 33 2.68 -16.29 8.32
CA ALA A 33 3.20 -16.81 7.06
C ALA A 33 4.32 -15.91 6.50
N LEU A 34 4.12 -14.59 6.51
CA LEU A 34 5.16 -13.62 6.14
C LEU A 34 6.39 -13.76 7.04
N ARG A 35 6.21 -13.78 8.37
CA ARG A 35 7.31 -13.95 9.34
C ARG A 35 8.14 -15.20 9.06
N LYS A 36 7.48 -16.34 8.81
CA LYS A 36 8.15 -17.63 8.51
C LYS A 36 8.98 -17.54 7.23
N VAL A 37 8.41 -17.00 6.14
CA VAL A 37 9.11 -16.87 4.85
C VAL A 37 10.26 -15.87 4.93
N SER A 38 10.08 -14.74 5.61
CA SER A 38 11.16 -13.78 5.85
C SER A 38 12.31 -14.38 6.66
N GLN A 39 11.98 -15.24 7.63
CA GLN A 39 12.98 -15.93 8.44
C GLN A 39 13.76 -16.98 7.62
N ILE A 40 13.07 -17.77 6.80
CA ILE A 40 13.70 -18.72 5.85
C ILE A 40 14.68 -17.98 4.92
N LEU A 41 14.24 -16.86 4.33
CA LEU A 41 15.06 -16.06 3.43
C LEU A 41 16.35 -15.58 4.12
N LYS A 42 16.26 -15.21 5.39
CA LYS A 42 17.40 -14.76 6.18
C LYS A 42 18.32 -15.91 6.59
N ASP A 43 17.77 -17.01 7.08
CA ASP A 43 18.55 -18.10 7.67
C ASP A 43 19.23 -18.96 6.61
N GLU A 44 18.57 -19.22 5.49
CA GLU A 44 19.10 -20.07 4.43
C GLU A 44 19.95 -19.30 3.42
N PHE A 45 19.63 -18.02 3.16
CA PHE A 45 20.28 -17.24 2.10
C PHE A 45 21.03 -16.01 2.61
N GLY A 46 20.90 -15.62 3.88
CA GLY A 46 21.48 -14.38 4.41
C GLY A 46 20.86 -13.12 3.81
N LEU A 47 19.65 -13.23 3.26
CA LEU A 47 18.97 -12.14 2.54
C LEU A 47 17.81 -11.58 3.37
N VAL A 48 17.60 -10.27 3.27
CA VAL A 48 16.46 -9.57 3.84
C VAL A 48 15.73 -8.86 2.71
N MET A 49 14.43 -9.10 2.58
CA MET A 49 13.59 -8.36 1.65
C MET A 49 13.25 -7.00 2.23
N ILE A 50 13.55 -5.95 1.48
CA ILE A 50 13.18 -4.57 1.75
C ILE A 50 11.99 -4.23 0.84
N ALA A 51 10.95 -3.64 1.42
CA ALA A 51 9.75 -3.24 0.70
C ALA A 51 9.32 -1.81 1.06
N GLY A 52 8.78 -1.09 0.07
CA GLY A 52 8.09 0.18 0.23
C GLY A 52 6.76 0.13 -0.50
N PHE A 53 5.74 0.78 0.06
CA PHE A 53 4.40 0.81 -0.53
C PHE A 53 4.00 2.22 -0.91
N GLU A 54 3.44 2.35 -2.11
CA GLU A 54 2.65 3.51 -2.51
C GLU A 54 1.19 3.18 -2.24
N VAL A 55 0.53 4.02 -1.46
CA VAL A 55 -0.86 3.83 -1.05
C VAL A 55 -1.71 4.89 -1.74
N GLU A 56 -2.29 4.53 -2.87
CA GLU A 56 -3.34 5.32 -3.48
C GLU A 56 -4.67 5.11 -2.73
N PHE A 57 -5.49 6.16 -2.67
CA PHE A 57 -6.83 6.10 -2.11
C PHE A 57 -7.72 7.21 -2.70
N TYR A 58 -9.02 6.96 -2.70
CA TYR A 58 -10.04 7.96 -3.02
C TYR A 58 -10.74 8.46 -1.77
N LEU A 59 -11.01 9.75 -1.71
CA LEU A 59 -11.95 10.35 -0.77
C LEU A 59 -13.30 10.50 -1.47
N LEU A 60 -14.33 9.87 -0.90
CA LEU A 60 -15.68 9.93 -1.43
C LEU A 60 -16.61 10.69 -0.48
N GLU A 61 -17.61 11.36 -1.01
CA GLU A 61 -18.72 11.95 -0.27
C GLU A 61 -19.98 11.13 -0.53
N SER A 62 -20.80 10.99 0.51
CA SER A 62 -22.12 10.41 0.39
C SER A 62 -23.09 11.49 -0.10
N VAL A 63 -23.80 11.22 -1.19
CA VAL A 63 -24.80 12.11 -1.77
C VAL A 63 -26.12 11.35 -1.94
N ILE A 64 -27.23 11.99 -1.61
CA ILE A 64 -28.55 11.41 -1.82
C ILE A 64 -29.07 11.85 -3.19
N LYS A 65 -29.27 10.90 -4.10
CA LYS A 65 -29.86 11.11 -5.43
C LYS A 65 -31.01 10.13 -5.65
N ASN A 66 -32.17 10.64 -6.07
CA ASN A 66 -33.36 9.81 -6.32
C ASN A 66 -33.68 8.86 -5.14
N ASP A 67 -33.61 9.37 -3.90
CA ASP A 67 -33.80 8.64 -2.64
C ASP A 67 -32.83 7.46 -2.42
N LYS A 68 -31.68 7.46 -3.11
CA LYS A 68 -30.60 6.48 -2.93
C LYS A 68 -29.30 7.18 -2.53
N GLU A 69 -28.58 6.55 -1.62
CA GLU A 69 -27.22 6.94 -1.27
C GLU A 69 -26.27 6.51 -2.39
N GLU A 70 -25.57 7.48 -2.95
CA GLU A 70 -24.50 7.30 -3.94
C GLU A 70 -23.20 7.89 -3.39
N PHE A 71 -22.07 7.41 -3.90
CA PHE A 71 -20.76 7.92 -3.53
C PHE A 71 -20.11 8.64 -4.71
N GLU A 72 -19.75 9.90 -4.50
CA GLU A 72 -19.06 10.73 -5.48
C GLU A 72 -17.67 11.12 -4.99
N SER A 73 -16.78 11.46 -5.92
CA SER A 73 -15.48 12.03 -5.59
C SER A 73 -15.65 13.31 -4.75
N SER A 74 -14.81 13.47 -3.72
CA SER A 74 -14.75 14.68 -2.88
C SER A 74 -14.39 15.94 -3.65
N ASP A 75 -13.82 15.81 -4.84
CA ASP A 75 -13.38 16.94 -5.65
C ASP A 75 -13.67 16.74 -7.16
N LYS A 76 -13.38 17.76 -7.97
CA LYS A 76 -13.56 17.76 -9.43
C LYS A 76 -12.24 17.81 -10.22
N TRP A 77 -11.09 17.86 -9.57
CA TRP A 77 -9.79 18.17 -10.18
C TRP A 77 -8.90 16.93 -10.29
N ARG A 78 -8.05 16.93 -11.32
CA ARG A 78 -7.13 15.82 -11.59
C ARG A 78 -5.73 16.09 -11.02
N LYS A 79 -4.75 15.29 -11.45
CA LYS A 79 -3.36 15.31 -10.98
C LYS A 79 -2.76 16.72 -10.89
N CYS A 80 -1.93 16.94 -9.87
CA CYS A 80 -1.13 18.16 -9.67
C CYS A 80 -1.93 19.49 -9.58
N HIS A 81 -3.24 19.45 -9.33
CA HIS A 81 -4.01 20.66 -9.08
C HIS A 81 -3.83 21.15 -7.63
N THR A 82 -3.17 22.30 -7.48
CA THR A 82 -2.90 22.94 -6.19
C THR A 82 -4.17 23.22 -5.40
N THR A 83 -5.24 23.73 -6.02
CA THR A 83 -6.50 24.01 -5.33
C THR A 83 -7.11 22.78 -4.65
N ALA A 84 -7.13 21.64 -5.32
CA ALA A 84 -7.68 20.41 -4.74
C ALA A 84 -6.80 19.86 -3.61
N PHE A 85 -5.49 20.02 -3.74
CA PHE A 85 -4.56 19.70 -2.65
C PHE A 85 -4.81 20.62 -1.44
N ASP A 86 -4.85 21.94 -1.64
CA ASP A 86 -5.07 22.94 -0.58
C ASP A 86 -6.38 22.72 0.16
N MET A 87 -7.45 22.34 -0.55
CA MET A 87 -8.74 22.01 0.06
C MET A 87 -8.67 20.77 0.97
N ALA A 88 -7.84 19.79 0.61
CA ALA A 88 -7.65 18.56 1.39
C ALA A 88 -6.56 18.69 2.46
N SER A 89 -5.70 19.72 2.39
CA SER A 89 -4.53 19.89 3.26
C SER A 89 -4.80 19.74 4.75
N PRO A 90 -5.85 20.34 5.36
CA PRO A 90 -6.10 20.18 6.79
C PRO A 90 -6.30 18.72 7.21
N MET A 91 -6.97 17.93 6.37
CA MET A 91 -7.17 16.49 6.60
C MET A 91 -5.87 15.72 6.37
N LEU A 92 -5.15 16.05 5.31
CA LEU A 92 -3.89 15.40 4.95
C LEU A 92 -2.80 15.63 6.01
N GLU A 93 -2.66 16.86 6.51
CA GLU A 93 -1.74 17.21 7.60
C GLU A 93 -2.06 16.44 8.88
N GLU A 94 -3.35 16.24 9.18
CA GLU A 94 -3.76 15.41 10.31
C GLU A 94 -3.39 13.94 10.09
N MET A 95 -3.57 13.39 8.87
CA MET A 95 -3.09 12.04 8.53
C MET A 95 -1.58 11.91 8.73
N LEU A 96 -0.79 12.85 8.23
CA LEU A 96 0.67 12.85 8.39
C LEU A 96 1.08 12.90 9.86
N THR A 97 0.39 13.70 10.68
CA THR A 97 0.64 13.80 12.12
C THR A 97 0.41 12.46 12.82
N TYR A 98 -0.68 11.75 12.49
CA TYR A 98 -0.95 10.42 13.02
C TYR A 98 0.08 9.39 12.55
N LEU A 99 0.46 9.38 11.27
CA LEU A 99 1.51 8.49 10.75
C LEU A 99 2.85 8.74 11.44
N GLN A 100 3.21 9.99 11.65
CA GLN A 100 4.43 10.37 12.38
C GLN A 100 4.38 9.85 13.82
N SER A 101 3.24 9.96 14.52
CA SER A 101 3.07 9.41 15.88
C SER A 101 3.21 7.88 15.95
N LEU A 102 3.00 7.19 14.82
CA LEU A 102 3.17 5.75 14.66
C LEU A 102 4.60 5.37 14.23
N ASN A 103 5.53 6.35 14.16
CA ASN A 103 6.86 6.21 13.57
C ASN A 103 6.83 5.66 12.13
N ILE A 104 5.83 6.10 11.35
CA ILE A 104 5.70 5.81 9.93
C ILE A 104 6.10 7.07 9.16
N SER A 105 7.27 7.06 8.55
CA SER A 105 7.75 8.13 7.69
C SER A 105 7.02 8.10 6.34
N VAL A 106 6.62 9.29 5.88
CA VAL A 106 6.05 9.50 4.55
C VAL A 106 7.08 10.21 3.69
N ASP A 107 7.46 9.59 2.58
CA ASP A 107 8.45 10.15 1.64
C ASP A 107 7.82 11.25 0.80
N TYR A 108 6.57 11.03 0.37
CA TYR A 108 5.80 12.01 -0.39
C TYR A 108 4.30 11.79 -0.22
N LEU A 109 3.55 12.86 -0.48
CA LEU A 109 2.10 12.86 -0.57
C LEU A 109 1.69 13.80 -1.70
N HIS A 110 0.85 13.33 -2.63
CA HIS A 110 0.35 14.18 -3.70
C HIS A 110 -1.08 13.84 -4.13
N LYS A 111 -1.67 14.79 -4.86
CA LYS A 111 -2.92 14.59 -5.60
C LYS A 111 -2.67 13.68 -6.79
N GLU A 112 -3.42 12.60 -6.92
CA GLU A 112 -3.27 11.65 -8.05
C GLU A 112 -4.21 11.97 -9.24
N ALA A 113 -4.23 11.12 -10.27
CA ALA A 113 -4.91 11.32 -11.55
C ALA A 113 -6.43 11.39 -11.48
N GLY A 114 -7.05 10.57 -10.64
CA GLY A 114 -8.49 10.54 -10.42
C GLY A 114 -8.99 11.71 -9.59
N LYS A 115 -10.25 12.10 -9.76
CA LYS A 115 -10.86 13.14 -8.92
C LYS A 115 -11.01 12.63 -7.49
N GLY A 116 -10.60 13.40 -6.48
CA GLY A 116 -10.60 12.96 -5.09
C GLY A 116 -9.55 11.89 -4.75
N GLN A 117 -8.64 11.57 -5.68
CA GLN A 117 -7.58 10.59 -5.49
C GLN A 117 -6.30 11.23 -4.94
N PHE A 118 -5.69 10.57 -3.96
CA PHE A 118 -4.41 10.94 -3.37
C PHE A 118 -3.51 9.71 -3.25
N GLU A 119 -2.21 9.94 -3.14
CA GLU A 119 -1.21 8.89 -2.97
C GLU A 119 -0.23 9.26 -1.87
N ILE A 120 0.04 8.30 -0.98
CA ILE A 120 1.08 8.39 0.07
C ILE A 120 2.17 7.38 -0.24
N GLY A 121 3.40 7.86 -0.44
CA GLY A 121 4.60 7.04 -0.52
C GLY A 121 5.20 6.81 0.87
N LEU A 122 5.36 5.54 1.27
CA LEU A 122 5.92 5.17 2.58
C LEU A 122 7.41 4.85 2.46
N GLU A 123 8.18 5.28 3.47
CA GLU A 123 9.60 4.93 3.57
C GLU A 123 9.78 3.41 3.60
N TYR A 124 10.78 2.94 2.86
CA TYR A 124 11.13 1.52 2.76
C TYR A 124 11.67 0.96 4.08
N THR A 125 11.34 -0.29 4.37
CA THR A 125 11.85 -1.03 5.52
C THR A 125 11.83 -2.53 5.21
N ASP A 126 12.17 -3.40 6.17
CA ASP A 126 12.03 -4.84 5.94
C ASP A 126 10.58 -5.21 5.62
N CYS A 127 10.37 -6.24 4.81
CA CYS A 127 9.04 -6.61 4.30
C CYS A 127 7.98 -6.83 5.40
N PHE A 128 8.38 -7.27 6.60
CA PHE A 128 7.48 -7.44 7.73
C PHE A 128 7.04 -6.09 8.28
N GLY A 129 7.99 -5.18 8.54
CA GLY A 129 7.69 -3.80 8.93
C GLY A 129 6.89 -3.04 7.87
N ALA A 130 7.16 -3.26 6.59
CA ALA A 130 6.47 -2.59 5.49
C ALA A 130 4.98 -3.00 5.40
N ALA A 131 4.68 -4.29 5.61
CA ALA A 131 3.32 -4.78 5.67
C ALA A 131 2.54 -4.17 6.84
N ASP A 132 3.18 -4.01 8.01
CA ASP A 132 2.58 -3.35 9.18
C ASP A 132 2.26 -1.89 8.91
N ARG A 133 3.23 -1.17 8.36
CA ARG A 133 3.08 0.24 7.96
C ARG A 133 1.90 0.39 7.00
N LEU A 134 1.76 -0.47 6.00
CA LEU A 134 0.63 -0.44 5.07
C LEU A 134 -0.72 -0.55 5.78
N ILE A 135 -0.86 -1.48 6.74
CA ILE A 135 -2.12 -1.67 7.48
C ILE A 135 -2.43 -0.44 8.33
N TYR A 136 -1.47 0.04 9.11
CA TYR A 136 -1.66 1.24 9.93
C TYR A 136 -1.98 2.47 9.07
N THR A 137 -1.30 2.65 7.94
CA THR A 137 -1.56 3.77 7.03
C THR A 137 -2.99 3.74 6.52
N ARG A 138 -3.53 2.57 6.13
CA ARG A 138 -4.93 2.45 5.70
C ARG A 138 -5.90 2.78 6.84
N GLU A 139 -5.60 2.38 8.07
CA GLU A 139 -6.44 2.70 9.23
C GLU A 139 -6.39 4.19 9.60
N VAL A 140 -5.24 4.85 9.50
CA VAL A 140 -5.11 6.30 9.66
C VAL A 140 -5.94 7.02 8.60
N ILE A 141 -5.79 6.67 7.32
CA ILE A 141 -6.55 7.26 6.22
C ILE A 141 -8.05 7.12 6.47
N ARG A 142 -8.54 5.92 6.82
CA ARG A 142 -9.96 5.68 7.15
C ARG A 142 -10.42 6.52 8.32
N THR A 143 -9.63 6.57 9.40
CA THR A 143 -9.99 7.25 10.64
C THR A 143 -10.09 8.76 10.44
N VAL A 144 -9.05 9.35 9.85
CA VAL A 144 -8.99 10.80 9.61
C VAL A 144 -9.99 11.19 8.52
N GLY A 145 -10.06 10.46 7.40
CA GLY A 145 -11.03 10.77 6.35
C GLY A 145 -12.47 10.78 6.85
N ARG A 146 -12.87 9.79 7.67
CA ARG A 146 -14.19 9.76 8.32
C ARG A 146 -14.39 10.88 9.35
N LYS A 147 -13.33 11.37 10.00
CA LYS A 147 -13.41 12.52 10.90
C LYS A 147 -13.77 13.80 10.14
N PHE A 148 -13.28 13.92 8.90
CA PHE A 148 -13.56 15.05 8.01
C PHE A 148 -14.84 14.86 7.17
N GLY A 149 -15.61 13.80 7.40
CA GLY A 149 -16.89 13.55 6.69
C GLY A 149 -16.76 12.79 5.37
N TYR A 150 -15.54 12.39 4.99
CA TYR A 150 -15.30 11.59 3.79
C TYR A 150 -15.41 10.08 4.05
N HIS A 151 -15.54 9.33 2.96
CA HIS A 151 -15.52 7.88 2.91
C HIS A 151 -14.29 7.41 2.11
N PRO A 152 -13.14 7.21 2.76
CA PRO A 152 -11.95 6.74 2.08
C PRO A 152 -12.14 5.32 1.54
N THR A 153 -11.74 5.10 0.29
CA THR A 153 -11.74 3.78 -0.35
C THR A 153 -10.41 3.48 -1.00
N PHE A 154 -10.05 2.19 -0.98
CA PHE A 154 -8.87 1.61 -1.63
C PHE A 154 -9.29 0.62 -2.72
N LEU A 155 -10.57 0.68 -3.15
CA LEU A 155 -11.07 -0.19 -4.20
C LEU A 155 -10.25 0.05 -5.47
N PRO A 156 -9.74 -1.01 -6.13
CA PRO A 156 -8.95 -0.86 -7.35
C PRO A 156 -9.67 -0.07 -8.45
N LYS A 157 -11.00 -0.13 -8.47
CA LYS A 157 -11.86 0.66 -9.35
C LYS A 157 -13.17 0.92 -8.62
N TYR A 158 -13.36 2.13 -8.09
CA TYR A 158 -14.61 2.49 -7.41
C TYR A 158 -15.70 2.94 -8.40
N SER A 159 -15.28 3.54 -9.52
CA SER A 159 -16.11 3.92 -10.66
C SER A 159 -15.39 3.55 -11.95
N LEU A 160 -16.13 3.05 -12.95
CA LEU A 160 -15.55 2.65 -14.24
C LEU A 160 -14.97 3.84 -15.03
N ASP A 161 -15.48 5.05 -14.77
CA ASP A 161 -15.11 6.27 -15.49
C ASP A 161 -13.94 7.05 -14.85
N GLU A 162 -13.43 6.61 -13.70
CA GLU A 162 -12.34 7.27 -12.96
C GLU A 162 -11.12 6.37 -12.85
N TYR A 163 -9.93 6.96 -12.66
CA TYR A 163 -8.66 6.21 -12.63
C TYR A 163 -8.65 5.08 -11.59
N GLY A 164 -7.93 4.00 -11.89
CA GLY A 164 -7.74 2.92 -10.93
C GLY A 164 -6.94 3.34 -9.68
N CYS A 165 -7.16 2.63 -8.58
CA CYS A 165 -6.41 2.73 -7.34
C CYS A 165 -5.38 1.59 -7.25
N GLY A 166 -4.10 1.92 -7.20
CA GLY A 166 -2.99 1.00 -7.03
C GLY A 166 -2.55 0.79 -5.57
N SER A 167 -1.74 -0.24 -5.38
CA SER A 167 -0.87 -0.37 -4.21
C SER A 167 0.49 -0.83 -4.73
N SER A 168 1.22 0.08 -5.36
CA SER A 168 2.54 -0.24 -5.91
C SER A 168 3.45 -0.71 -4.79
N VAL A 169 4.23 -1.75 -5.07
CA VAL A 169 5.21 -2.29 -4.13
C VAL A 169 6.59 -2.24 -4.78
N HIS A 170 7.49 -1.53 -4.12
CA HIS A 170 8.90 -1.48 -4.48
C HIS A 170 9.63 -2.53 -3.66
N ILE A 171 10.31 -3.47 -4.30
CA ILE A 171 10.97 -4.60 -3.63
C ILE A 171 12.45 -4.62 -3.98
N SER A 172 13.30 -4.86 -2.98
CA SER A 172 14.70 -5.21 -3.18
C SER A 172 15.16 -6.25 -2.16
N LEU A 173 16.28 -6.91 -2.45
CA LEU A 173 16.95 -7.79 -1.49
C LEU A 173 18.21 -7.11 -0.96
N SER A 174 18.47 -7.31 0.33
CA SER A 174 19.67 -6.84 1.01
C SER A 174 20.44 -8.01 1.61
N ASN A 175 21.76 -7.97 1.51
CA ASN A 175 22.67 -8.85 2.24
C ASN A 175 23.55 -7.97 3.15
N ASN A 176 23.47 -8.16 4.47
CA ASN A 176 24.21 -7.37 5.45
C ASN A 176 24.07 -5.84 5.27
N GLY A 177 22.87 -5.37 4.92
CA GLY A 177 22.59 -3.95 4.70
C GLY A 177 22.97 -3.42 3.31
N ILE A 178 23.56 -4.25 2.46
CA ILE A 178 23.93 -3.88 1.09
C ILE A 178 22.85 -4.36 0.13
N ASN A 179 22.30 -3.46 -0.68
CA ASN A 179 21.32 -3.80 -1.71
C ASN A 179 21.98 -4.68 -2.80
N VAL A 180 21.49 -5.91 -2.96
CA VAL A 180 22.02 -6.87 -3.94
C VAL A 180 21.31 -6.81 -5.30
N PHE A 181 20.27 -6.00 -5.47
CA PHE A 181 19.65 -5.75 -6.79
C PHE A 181 20.47 -4.79 -7.63
N LYS A 182 21.28 -3.92 -7.03
CA LYS A 182 22.11 -2.98 -7.78
C LYS A 182 23.28 -3.71 -8.45
N ALA A 183 23.42 -3.58 -9.76
CA ALA A 183 24.60 -4.07 -10.47
C ALA A 183 25.86 -3.30 -10.02
N SER A 184 26.94 -4.02 -9.74
CA SER A 184 28.19 -3.44 -9.20
C SER A 184 29.21 -3.04 -10.27
N ASP A 185 29.08 -3.55 -11.50
CA ASP A 185 30.14 -3.53 -12.51
C ASP A 185 29.76 -2.84 -13.82
N GLY A 186 28.59 -2.18 -13.87
CA GLY A 186 28.11 -1.49 -15.08
C GLY A 186 27.80 -2.42 -16.26
N SER A 187 27.84 -3.75 -16.06
CA SER A 187 27.59 -4.74 -17.12
C SER A 187 26.11 -4.96 -17.41
N SER A 188 25.23 -4.51 -16.50
CA SER A 188 23.78 -4.61 -16.67
C SER A 188 23.23 -3.45 -17.47
N GLN A 189 22.57 -3.75 -18.61
CA GLN A 189 21.87 -2.78 -19.44
C GLN A 189 20.84 -1.96 -18.65
N TYR A 190 20.21 -2.57 -17.65
CA TYR A 190 19.12 -1.98 -16.86
C TYR A 190 19.54 -1.63 -15.43
N GLY A 191 20.84 -1.76 -15.09
CA GLY A 191 21.36 -1.47 -13.76
C GLY A 191 21.00 -2.49 -12.67
N ILE A 192 20.37 -3.61 -13.03
CA ILE A 192 19.97 -4.69 -12.14
C ILE A 192 21.00 -5.83 -12.14
N SER A 193 21.30 -6.39 -10.97
CA SER A 193 22.24 -7.51 -10.82
C SER A 193 21.60 -8.82 -11.30
N LYS A 194 22.43 -9.85 -11.52
CA LYS A 194 21.94 -11.22 -11.82
C LYS A 194 21.01 -11.79 -10.75
N ILE A 195 21.21 -11.42 -9.48
CA ILE A 195 20.31 -11.83 -8.39
C ILE A 195 18.95 -11.14 -8.53
N GLY A 196 18.94 -9.85 -8.86
CA GLY A 196 17.71 -9.10 -9.12
C GLY A 196 16.97 -9.65 -10.35
N GLU A 197 17.67 -9.94 -11.44
CA GLU A 197 17.08 -10.56 -12.63
C GLU A 197 16.46 -11.93 -12.34
N ALA A 198 17.17 -12.79 -11.60
CA ALA A 198 16.66 -14.10 -11.20
C ALA A 198 15.43 -14.00 -10.29
N PHE A 199 15.43 -13.04 -9.34
CA PHE A 199 14.26 -12.76 -8.51
C PHE A 199 13.06 -12.34 -9.35
N MET A 200 13.26 -11.37 -10.26
CA MET A 200 12.20 -10.88 -11.14
C MET A 200 11.67 -11.99 -12.06
N SER A 201 12.55 -12.84 -12.61
CA SER A 201 12.14 -14.01 -13.39
C SER A 201 11.18 -14.90 -12.61
N GLY A 202 11.50 -15.25 -11.36
CA GLY A 202 10.63 -16.07 -10.52
C GLY A 202 9.28 -15.40 -10.23
N VAL A 203 9.27 -14.08 -10.00
CA VAL A 203 8.02 -13.33 -9.80
C VAL A 203 7.15 -13.37 -11.06
N LEU A 204 7.75 -13.16 -12.24
CA LEU A 204 7.04 -13.17 -13.52
C LEU A 204 6.52 -14.57 -13.87
N ASP A 205 7.33 -15.61 -13.64
CA ASP A 205 6.96 -17.03 -13.87
C ASP A 205 5.77 -17.46 -13.00
N HIS A 206 5.64 -16.90 -11.79
CA HIS A 206 4.57 -17.21 -10.86
C HIS A 206 3.48 -16.13 -10.80
N LEU A 207 3.52 -15.11 -11.68
CA LEU A 207 2.64 -13.96 -11.62
C LEU A 207 1.13 -14.32 -11.62
N PRO A 208 0.63 -15.31 -12.40
CA PRO A 208 -0.77 -15.71 -12.32
C PRO A 208 -1.22 -16.15 -10.92
N SER A 209 -0.37 -16.89 -10.19
CA SER A 209 -0.62 -17.31 -8.81
C SER A 209 -0.49 -16.14 -7.83
N VAL A 210 0.46 -15.24 -8.04
CA VAL A 210 0.63 -14.02 -7.24
C VAL A 210 -0.60 -13.12 -7.34
N LEU A 211 -1.20 -12.98 -8.53
CA LEU A 211 -2.40 -12.17 -8.76
C LEU A 211 -3.62 -12.66 -7.96
N ALA A 212 -3.70 -13.95 -7.63
CA ALA A 212 -4.76 -14.45 -6.77
C ALA A 212 -4.74 -13.81 -5.37
N PHE A 213 -3.57 -13.36 -4.91
CA PHE A 213 -3.38 -12.69 -3.62
C PHE A 213 -3.29 -11.17 -3.74
N THR A 214 -2.68 -10.66 -4.81
CA THR A 214 -2.44 -9.21 -4.99
C THR A 214 -3.57 -8.49 -5.72
N ALA A 215 -4.39 -9.21 -6.48
CA ALA A 215 -5.56 -8.70 -7.22
C ALA A 215 -6.83 -9.53 -6.94
N PRO A 216 -7.24 -9.75 -5.67
CA PRO A 216 -8.27 -10.74 -5.32
C PRO A 216 -9.71 -10.30 -5.64
N HIS A 217 -9.94 -9.06 -6.08
CA HIS A 217 -11.28 -8.52 -6.30
C HIS A 217 -11.59 -8.42 -7.80
N PRO A 218 -12.84 -8.64 -8.26
CA PRO A 218 -13.21 -8.44 -9.66
C PRO A 218 -12.82 -7.06 -10.20
N THR A 219 -12.98 -6.00 -9.41
CA THR A 219 -12.58 -4.63 -9.81
C THR A 219 -11.06 -4.46 -9.98
N SER A 220 -10.23 -5.35 -9.41
CA SER A 220 -8.80 -5.37 -9.70
C SER A 220 -8.56 -5.67 -11.18
N TYR A 221 -9.33 -6.58 -11.76
CA TYR A 221 -9.23 -6.92 -13.17
C TYR A 221 -9.81 -5.80 -14.05
N GLU A 222 -10.89 -5.14 -13.63
CA GLU A 222 -11.37 -3.92 -14.32
C GLU A 222 -10.28 -2.85 -14.40
N ARG A 223 -9.52 -2.66 -13.30
CA ARG A 223 -8.34 -1.78 -13.30
C ARG A 223 -7.24 -2.29 -14.23
N LEU A 224 -6.95 -3.58 -14.29
CA LEU A 224 -5.88 -4.14 -15.14
C LEU A 224 -6.25 -4.15 -16.64
N TYR A 225 -7.53 -4.23 -16.98
CA TYR A 225 -8.00 -4.16 -18.36
C TYR A 225 -8.16 -2.73 -18.89
N SER A 226 -8.23 -1.72 -18.02
CA SER A 226 -8.39 -0.32 -18.43
C SER A 226 -7.21 0.16 -19.29
N LYS A 227 -7.40 1.22 -20.08
CA LYS A 227 -6.33 1.82 -20.91
C LYS A 227 -5.50 2.86 -20.13
N GLU A 228 -5.58 2.83 -18.81
CA GLU A 228 -4.93 3.78 -17.92
C GLU A 228 -3.51 3.31 -17.59
N TRP A 229 -2.82 4.05 -16.72
CA TRP A 229 -1.48 3.70 -16.25
C TRP A 229 -1.57 2.48 -15.33
N ASN A 230 -1.51 1.28 -15.92
CA ASN A 230 -1.59 0.01 -15.21
C ASN A 230 -0.60 -1.02 -15.79
N GLY A 231 -0.21 -1.99 -14.95
CA GLY A 231 0.65 -3.10 -15.35
C GLY A 231 -0.12 -4.17 -16.12
N ARG A 232 -0.76 -3.81 -17.24
CA ARG A 232 -1.61 -4.74 -18.03
C ARG A 232 -0.82 -5.83 -18.75
N PHE A 233 0.41 -5.54 -19.15
CA PHE A 233 1.25 -6.46 -19.91
C PHE A 233 2.33 -7.05 -19.01
N ILE A 234 2.62 -8.32 -19.22
CA ILE A 234 3.79 -9.00 -18.65
C ILE A 234 4.92 -8.80 -19.66
N THR A 235 6.00 -8.16 -19.22
CA THR A 235 7.16 -7.81 -20.07
C THR A 235 8.45 -8.05 -19.33
#